data_AF-W6TVL4-F1
#
_entry.id   AF-W6TVL4-F1
#
_cell.length_a   1.000
_cell.length_b   1.000
_cell.length_c   1.000
_cell.angle_alpha   90.00
_cell.angle_beta   90.00
_cell.angle_gamma   90.00
#
_symmetry.space_group_name_H-M   'P 1'
#
loop_
_entity.id
_entity.type
_entity.pdbx_description
1 polymer ?
#
loop_
_entity_poly.entity_id
_entity_poly.type
_entity_poly.pdbx_seq_one_letter_code
_entity_poly.pdbx_strand_id
1 'polypeptide(L)'
;MATNNTVYFNANKTFAAAANFWYQFPEVNHIGKSDSYYKLDLGLTALALKKNLNITLNVNDVFRSSAVAVTTVVNGVKQKFTNFQINRYAQLSLSYRFGNKEAKAKDHQTGNEDERGRN
;
A
#
# COMPACT_ATOMS: atom_id res chain seq x y z
N MET A 1 5.71 -14.59 4.17
CA MET A 1 6.77 -13.56 4.24
C MET A 1 6.38 -12.39 3.35
N ALA A 2 6.74 -11.15 3.72
CA ALA A 2 6.41 -9.96 2.94
C ALA A 2 7.58 -8.97 2.90
N THR A 3 7.68 -8.21 1.83
CA THR A 3 8.62 -7.09 1.66
C THR A 3 7.93 -5.94 0.94
N ASN A 4 8.20 -4.73 1.38
CA ASN A 4 7.64 -3.51 0.83
C ASN A 4 8.79 -2.54 0.57
N ASN A 5 8.94 -2.12 -0.68
CA ASN A 5 10.05 -1.27 -1.10
C ASN A 5 9.51 -0.05 -1.82
N THR A 6 10.09 1.12 -1.58
CA THR A 6 9.79 2.35 -2.30
C THR A 6 11.09 2.99 -2.75
N VAL A 7 11.17 3.30 -4.04
CA VAL A 7 12.34 3.90 -4.68
C VAL A 7 11.94 5.28 -5.19
N TYR A 8 12.68 6.30 -4.77
CA TYR A 8 12.52 7.65 -5.30
C TYR A 8 13.48 7.88 -6.46
N PHE A 9 12.98 8.39 -7.56
CA PHE A 9 13.77 8.64 -8.77
C PHE A 9 14.41 10.03 -8.80
N ASN A 10 14.08 10.89 -7.84
CA ASN A 10 14.63 12.23 -7.75
C ASN A 10 14.83 12.71 -6.31
N ALA A 11 15.81 13.61 -6.11
CA ALA A 11 16.14 14.17 -4.80
C ALA A 11 14.95 14.89 -4.12
N ASN A 12 14.10 15.53 -4.92
CA ASN A 12 12.91 16.23 -4.42
C ASN A 12 11.78 15.30 -3.95
N LYS A 13 11.93 13.97 -4.12
CA LYS A 13 10.96 12.92 -3.77
C LYS A 13 9.58 13.18 -4.35
N THR A 14 9.51 13.63 -5.60
CA THR A 14 8.25 13.87 -6.31
C THR A 14 7.89 12.76 -7.29
N PHE A 15 8.81 11.84 -7.56
CA PHE A 15 8.52 10.68 -8.41
C PHE A 15 9.06 9.42 -7.74
N ALA A 16 8.20 8.43 -7.56
CA ALA A 16 8.53 7.20 -6.87
C ALA A 16 7.86 5.98 -7.49
N ALA A 17 8.52 4.84 -7.36
CA ALA A 17 7.93 3.52 -7.56
C ALA A 17 7.84 2.78 -6.23
N ALA A 18 6.80 1.98 -6.05
CA ALA A 18 6.63 1.08 -4.93
C ALA A 18 6.45 -0.35 -5.44
N ALA A 19 7.02 -1.31 -4.72
CA ALA A 19 6.83 -2.73 -4.96
C ALA A 19 6.56 -3.43 -3.62
N ASN A 20 5.40 -4.06 -3.52
CA ASN A 20 5.00 -4.86 -2.37
C ASN A 20 4.87 -6.31 -2.82
N PHE A 21 5.61 -7.20 -2.17
CA PHE A 21 5.60 -8.62 -2.49
C PHE A 21 5.37 -9.42 -1.22
N TRP A 22 4.50 -10.41 -1.29
CA TRP A 22 4.41 -11.43 -0.26
C TRP A 22 4.23 -12.82 -0.85
N TYR A 23 4.70 -13.81 -0.09
CA TYR A 23 4.64 -15.22 -0.44
C TYR A 23 4.13 -16.02 0.76
N GLN A 24 3.22 -16.95 0.50
CA GLN A 24 2.69 -17.91 1.44
C GLN A 24 3.10 -19.33 1.03
N PHE A 25 3.76 -20.04 1.95
CA PHE A 25 4.13 -21.44 1.75
C PHE A 25 2.90 -22.34 1.80
N PRO A 26 2.96 -23.55 1.19
CA PRO A 26 1.92 -24.54 1.33
C PRO A 26 1.68 -24.85 2.80
N GLU A 27 0.42 -24.89 3.20
CA GLU A 27 0.01 -25.16 4.57
C GLU A 27 -0.95 -26.35 4.59
N VAL A 28 -0.81 -27.20 5.60
CA VAL A 28 -1.81 -28.23 5.89
C VAL A 28 -2.71 -27.70 7.00
N ASN A 29 -3.98 -27.54 6.68
CA ASN A 29 -5.03 -27.29 7.66
C ASN A 29 -5.87 -28.56 7.83
N HIS A 30 -6.65 -28.67 8.91
CA HIS A 30 -7.27 -29.92 9.42
C HIS A 30 -7.88 -30.87 8.37
N ILE A 31 -8.40 -30.33 7.28
CA ILE A 31 -9.10 -31.07 6.22
C ILE A 31 -8.47 -30.92 4.83
N GLY A 32 -7.39 -30.15 4.66
CA GLY A 32 -6.80 -29.89 3.34
C GLY A 32 -5.42 -29.25 3.33
N LYS A 33 -4.78 -29.29 2.17
CA LYS A 33 -3.48 -28.68 1.89
C LYS A 33 -3.66 -27.52 0.91
N SER A 34 -3.22 -26.32 1.29
CA SER A 34 -3.14 -25.18 0.38
C SER A 34 -1.92 -25.30 -0.53
N ASP A 35 -2.10 -24.91 -1.79
CA ASP A 35 -0.98 -24.67 -2.70
C ASP A 35 -0.23 -23.40 -2.25
N SER A 36 1.04 -23.27 -2.61
CA SER A 36 1.74 -22.00 -2.42
C SER A 36 1.13 -20.91 -3.29
N TYR A 37 1.05 -19.70 -2.78
CA TYR A 37 0.54 -18.55 -3.51
C TYR A 37 1.27 -17.28 -3.07
N TYR A 38 1.24 -16.27 -3.94
CA TYR A 38 1.99 -15.04 -3.72
C TYR A 38 1.33 -13.87 -4.42
N LYS A 39 1.73 -12.66 -4.07
CA LYS A 39 1.20 -11.46 -4.68
C LYS A 39 2.30 -10.44 -4.85
N LEU A 40 2.38 -9.88 -6.05
CA LEU A 40 3.17 -8.70 -6.36
C LEU A 40 2.22 -7.55 -6.68
N ASP A 41 2.33 -6.48 -5.92
CA ASP A 41 1.66 -5.21 -6.18
C ASP A 41 2.72 -4.17 -6.57
N LEU A 42 2.45 -3.40 -7.63
CA LEU A 42 3.32 -2.34 -8.11
C LEU A 42 2.59 -1.00 -8.05
N GLY A 43 3.31 0.05 -7.67
CA GLY A 43 2.79 1.42 -7.60
C GLY A 43 3.74 2.42 -8.24
N LEU A 44 3.20 3.43 -8.89
CA LEU A 44 3.91 4.61 -9.38
C LEU A 44 3.21 5.85 -8.85
N THR A 45 3.97 6.77 -8.26
CA THR A 45 3.45 8.01 -7.70
C THR A 45 4.23 9.21 -8.22
N ALA A 46 3.51 10.21 -8.71
CA ALA A 46 4.04 11.50 -9.14
C ALA A 46 3.36 12.65 -8.39
N LEU A 47 4.17 13.57 -7.85
CA LEU A 47 3.73 14.80 -7.22
C LEU A 47 4.00 15.99 -8.16
N ALA A 48 2.94 16.72 -8.49
CA ALA A 48 2.96 17.91 -9.33
C ALA A 48 2.42 19.15 -8.59
N LEU A 49 2.44 20.31 -9.25
CA LEU A 49 1.90 21.58 -8.74
C LEU A 49 2.42 21.91 -7.32
N LYS A 50 3.75 22.00 -7.16
CA LYS A 50 4.41 22.19 -5.85
C LYS A 50 3.96 21.17 -4.79
N LYS A 51 3.80 19.90 -5.20
CA LYS A 51 3.31 18.78 -4.37
C LYS A 51 1.86 18.97 -3.87
N ASN A 52 1.03 19.70 -4.61
CA ASN A 52 -0.40 19.84 -4.33
C ASN A 52 -1.24 18.83 -5.12
N LEU A 53 -0.75 18.39 -6.28
CA LEU A 53 -1.36 17.31 -7.06
C LEU A 53 -0.58 16.02 -6.85
N ASN A 54 -1.27 14.96 -6.46
CA ASN A 54 -0.75 13.61 -6.38
C ASN A 54 -1.45 12.75 -7.45
N ILE A 55 -0.66 12.12 -8.31
CA ILE A 55 -1.10 11.18 -9.34
C ILE A 55 -0.48 9.83 -8.99
N THR A 56 -1.30 8.80 -8.81
CA THR A 56 -0.82 7.46 -8.46
C THR A 56 -1.46 6.42 -9.36
N LEU A 57 -0.65 5.51 -9.90
CA LEU A 57 -1.07 4.32 -10.62
C LEU A 57 -0.65 3.09 -9.80
N ASN A 58 -1.61 2.26 -9.42
CA ASN A 58 -1.38 1.00 -8.72
C ASN A 58 -1.86 -0.17 -9.57
N VAL A 59 -1.07 -1.25 -9.61
CA VAL A 59 -1.46 -2.53 -10.20
C VAL A 59 -1.42 -3.57 -9.09
N ASN A 60 -2.60 -4.11 -8.77
CA ASN A 60 -2.77 -5.13 -7.76
C ASN A 60 -2.72 -6.53 -8.37
N ASP A 61 -2.00 -7.44 -7.70
CA ASP A 61 -1.81 -8.82 -8.12
C ASP A 61 -1.36 -8.94 -9.59
N VAL A 62 -0.18 -8.37 -9.89
CA VAL A 62 0.36 -8.22 -11.25
C VAL A 62 0.32 -9.53 -12.05
N PHE A 63 0.57 -10.66 -11.40
CA PHE A 63 0.62 -11.99 -11.99
C PHE A 63 -0.65 -12.84 -11.78
N ARG A 64 -1.69 -12.31 -11.13
CA ARG A 64 -2.90 -13.07 -10.75
C ARG A 64 -2.59 -14.33 -9.93
N SER A 65 -1.55 -14.27 -9.10
CA SER A 65 -0.99 -15.42 -8.37
C SER A 65 -1.52 -15.54 -6.95
N SER A 66 -2.33 -14.58 -6.49
CA SER A 66 -2.82 -14.53 -5.12
C SER A 66 -4.01 -15.44 -4.82
N ALA A 67 -4.62 -16.03 -5.86
CA ALA A 67 -5.76 -16.93 -5.71
C ALA A 67 -5.33 -18.27 -5.10
N VAL A 68 -5.84 -18.56 -3.90
CA VAL A 68 -5.50 -19.79 -3.17
C VAL A 68 -6.28 -20.97 -3.74
N ALA A 69 -5.56 -22.06 -4.00
CA ALA A 69 -6.16 -23.37 -4.23
C ALA A 69 -5.92 -24.28 -3.02
N VAL A 70 -6.95 -25.01 -2.60
CA VAL A 70 -6.90 -25.96 -1.49
C VAL A 70 -7.30 -27.33 -2.00
N THR A 71 -6.50 -28.34 -1.66
CA THR A 71 -6.75 -29.73 -1.97
C THR A 71 -7.15 -30.47 -0.70
N THR A 72 -8.31 -31.11 -0.69
CA THR A 72 -8.81 -31.94 0.42
C THR A 72 -8.91 -33.40 -0.04
N VAL A 73 -8.88 -34.35 0.90
CA VAL A 73 -9.19 -35.76 0.63
C VAL A 73 -10.29 -36.19 1.58
N VAL A 74 -11.45 -36.54 1.04
CA VAL A 74 -12.63 -36.95 1.81
C VAL A 74 -13.01 -38.35 1.34
N ASN A 75 -12.99 -39.33 2.26
CA ASN A 75 -13.30 -40.74 1.96
C ASN A 75 -12.49 -41.31 0.77
N GLY A 76 -11.20 -40.94 0.68
CA GLY A 76 -10.31 -41.37 -0.40
C GLY A 76 -10.48 -40.60 -1.72
N VAL A 77 -11.46 -39.71 -1.84
CA VAL A 77 -11.67 -38.87 -3.02
C VAL A 77 -10.95 -37.54 -2.87
N LYS A 78 -10.04 -37.25 -3.80
CA LYS A 78 -9.32 -35.97 -3.86
C LYS A 78 -10.22 -34.89 -4.45
N GLN A 79 -10.38 -33.77 -3.74
CA GLN A 79 -11.12 -32.60 -4.20
C GLN A 79 -10.17 -31.39 -4.23
N LYS A 80 -10.24 -30.57 -5.27
CA LYS A 80 -9.47 -29.32 -5.38
C LYS A 80 -10.43 -28.16 -5.58
N PHE A 81 -10.34 -27.18 -4.69
CA PHE A 81 -11.15 -25.97 -4.70
C PHE A 81 -10.25 -24.75 -4.85
N THR A 82 -10.66 -23.81 -5.69
CA THR A 82 -10.02 -22.51 -5.80
C THR A 82 -11.07 -21.45 -5.52
N ASN A 83 -10.79 -20.54 -4.59
CA ASN A 83 -11.67 -19.39 -4.39
C ASN A 83 -11.50 -18.42 -5.57
N PHE A 84 -12.56 -18.26 -6.37
CA PHE A 84 -12.56 -17.27 -7.43
C PHE A 84 -12.81 -15.89 -6.82
N GLN A 85 -11.79 -15.05 -6.85
CA GLN A 85 -11.82 -13.73 -6.24
C GLN A 85 -11.23 -12.73 -7.23
N ILE A 86 -11.91 -11.61 -7.47
CA ILE A 86 -11.43 -10.57 -8.39
C ILE A 86 -10.36 -9.75 -7.65
N ASN A 87 -9.16 -10.30 -7.59
CA ASN A 87 -8.06 -9.73 -6.83
C ASN A 87 -7.14 -8.85 -7.70
N ARG A 88 -7.26 -8.95 -9.03
CA ARG A 88 -6.39 -8.23 -9.98
C ARG A 88 -7.10 -7.00 -10.53
N TYR A 89 -6.52 -5.83 -10.29
CA TYR A 89 -7.03 -4.57 -10.81
C TYR A 89 -5.90 -3.56 -11.02
N ALA A 90 -6.13 -2.60 -11.92
CA ALA A 90 -5.33 -1.41 -12.05
C ALA A 90 -6.15 -0.20 -11.58
N GLN A 91 -5.55 0.67 -10.78
CA GLN A 91 -6.19 1.85 -10.22
C GLN A 91 -5.34 3.08 -10.51
N LEU A 92 -5.93 4.04 -11.23
CA LEU A 92 -5.41 5.39 -11.35
C LEU A 92 -6.13 6.29 -10.33
N SER A 93 -5.38 7.08 -9.57
CA SER A 93 -5.90 7.99 -8.56
C SER A 93 -5.28 9.38 -8.72
N LEU A 94 -6.12 10.40 -8.66
CA LEU A 94 -5.72 11.80 -8.65
C LEU A 94 -6.25 12.45 -7.38
N SER A 95 -5.38 13.14 -6.64
CA SER A 95 -5.74 13.88 -5.44
C SER A 95 -5.11 15.26 -5.49
N TYR A 96 -5.93 16.30 -5.42
CA TYR A 96 -5.49 17.69 -5.39
C TYR A 96 -5.78 18.32 -4.03
N ARG A 97 -4.79 18.98 -3.44
CA ARG A 97 -4.88 19.65 -2.14
C ARG A 97 -5.08 21.16 -2.36
N PHE A 98 -6.24 21.65 -1.96
CA PHE A 98 -6.55 23.09 -1.89
C PHE A 98 -6.09 23.67 -0.53
N GLY A 99 -5.65 24.93 -0.51
CA GLY A 99 -5.23 25.65 0.71
C GLY A 99 -3.77 26.12 0.71
N ASN A 100 -3.44 27.09 1.57
CA ASN A 100 -2.13 27.72 1.62
C ASN A 100 -1.16 26.93 2.52
N LYS A 101 -0.03 26.47 1.97
CA LYS A 101 1.04 25.77 2.73
C LYS A 101 1.82 26.71 3.66
N GLU A 102 1.68 28.02 3.48
CA GLU A 102 2.37 29.05 4.25
C GLU A 102 1.62 29.51 5.51
N ALA A 103 0.54 28.83 5.90
CA ALA A 103 0.05 28.91 7.27
C ALA A 103 1.04 28.17 8.21
N LYS A 104 2.31 28.57 8.22
CA LYS A 104 3.10 28.49 9.45
C LYS A 104 2.24 29.20 10.48
N ALA A 105 1.78 28.47 11.48
CA ALA A 105 1.20 29.06 12.66
C ALA A 105 2.11 30.24 13.02
N LYS A 106 1.61 31.46 12.84
CA LYS A 106 2.24 32.63 13.45
C LYS A 106 2.31 32.22 14.91
N ASP A 107 3.51 32.12 15.45
CA ASP A 107 3.71 31.89 16.88
C ASP A 107 2.92 33.00 17.57
N HIS A 108 1.71 32.67 18.01
CA HIS A 108 0.87 33.61 18.70
C HIS A 108 1.41 33.55 20.11
N GLN A 109 2.34 34.46 20.42
CA GLN A 109 2.66 34.79 21.80
C GLN A 109 1.37 35.30 22.43
N THR A 110 0.58 34.37 22.98
CA THR A 110 -0.60 34.67 23.76
C THR A 110 -0.13 35.19 25.11
N GLY A 111 -0.42 36.45 25.38
CA GLY A 111 -0.69 36.98 26.73
C GLY A 111 0.48 37.03 27.72
N ASN A 112 0.85 38.27 28.08
CA ASN A 112 1.64 38.68 29.24
C ASN A 112 3.15 38.44 29.18
N GLU A 113 3.81 39.10 28.24
CA GLU A 113 5.23 39.46 28.42
C GLU A 113 5.44 40.46 29.58
N ASP A 114 4.41 41.22 29.97
CA ASP A 114 4.43 42.16 31.10
C ASP A 114 4.57 41.49 32.48
N GLU A 115 4.26 40.18 32.63
CA GLU A 115 4.48 39.47 33.90
C GLU A 115 5.87 38.81 34.01
N ARG A 116 6.67 38.78 32.93
CA ARG A 116 7.95 38.04 32.91
C ARG A 116 9.12 38.80 33.53
N GLY A 117 8.92 40.07 33.88
CA GLY A 117 9.93 40.97 34.49
C GLY A 117 9.81 41.14 36.01
N ARG A 118 9.04 40.31 36.71
CA ARG A 118 8.95 40.32 38.18
C ARG A 118 9.44 39.00 38.75
N ASN A 119 10.76 38.89 38.91
CA ASN A 119 11.49 38.25 40.02
C ASN A 119 13.00 38.33 39.76
#